data_AF-A0A8S3U4U1-F1
#
_entry.id   AF-A0A8S3U4U1-F1
#
_cell.length_a   1.000
_cell.length_b   1.000
_cell.length_c   1.000
_cell.angle_alpha   90.00
_cell.angle_beta   90.00
_cell.angle_gamma   90.00
#
_symmetry.space_group_name_H-M   'P 1'
#
loop_
_entity.id
_entity.type
_entity.pdbx_description
1 polymer ?
#
loop_
_entity_poly.entity_id
_entity_poly.type
_entity_poly.pdbx_seq_one_letter_code
_entity_poly.pdbx_strand_id
1 'polypeptide(L)'
;MKQASTQQDSNPLLIKRLESGFDFFYHKSCFRILTSVLYKENETQVEEEPDSFTSAFDILAKEVQQNIIHGLQVSNLTDLCSRFRELLLTQGVHVLKYNPTRLKARLVNEFGDNLTFWRSGRQNSLLVFCSSVPTGQIVQTAIESSTLVQSNNTLNAAVGKEDIETTVCYAAKAIRNVISLDSKSNIPWPPTGESISEDNIVIPDLLYNFLALVLTDDSTHASISPSKLDISSEVLHRRIMSLAQDLIYSVSKGYTKTPKHVALAIYLKTQTGSSEIVNKTRLV
;
A
#
# COMPACT_ATOMS: atom_id res chain seq x y z
N MET A 1 3.90 -34.62 -33.65
CA MET A 1 5.20 -34.93 -33.01
C MET A 1 6.04 -33.66 -33.01
N LYS A 2 6.29 -33.09 -31.83
CA LYS A 2 7.04 -31.82 -31.68
C LYS A 2 8.52 -32.14 -31.78
N GLN A 3 9.19 -31.68 -32.83
CA GLN A 3 10.64 -31.74 -32.92
C GLN A 3 11.24 -30.56 -32.16
N ALA A 4 12.06 -30.88 -31.17
CA ALA A 4 12.89 -29.94 -30.45
C ALA A 4 14.10 -29.62 -31.33
N SER A 5 14.21 -28.37 -31.78
CA SER A 5 15.44 -27.85 -32.38
C SER A 5 16.31 -27.25 -31.27
N THR A 6 17.34 -28.00 -30.93
CA THR A 6 18.50 -27.60 -30.14
C THR A 6 19.30 -26.55 -30.91
N GLN A 7 19.61 -25.41 -30.30
CA GLN A 7 20.71 -24.57 -30.77
C GLN A 7 21.55 -24.13 -29.57
N GLN A 8 22.81 -24.56 -29.60
CA GLN A 8 23.89 -24.25 -28.67
C GLN A 8 24.33 -22.78 -28.78
N ASP A 9 24.97 -22.34 -27.70
CA ASP A 9 25.55 -21.02 -27.46
C ASP A 9 26.12 -20.28 -28.68
N SER A 10 25.62 -19.07 -28.88
CA SER A 10 26.45 -17.93 -29.23
C SER A 10 25.70 -16.68 -28.78
N ASN A 11 26.39 -15.81 -28.07
CA ASN A 11 25.90 -14.51 -27.64
C ASN A 11 25.72 -13.62 -28.89
N PRO A 12 24.56 -13.02 -29.14
CA PRO A 12 24.58 -11.67 -29.69
C PRO A 12 23.69 -10.74 -28.88
N LEU A 13 24.31 -9.66 -28.41
CA LEU A 13 23.66 -8.38 -28.14
C LEU A 13 22.63 -8.09 -29.24
N LEU A 14 21.35 -8.04 -28.91
CA LEU A 14 20.34 -7.39 -29.74
C LEU A 14 19.32 -6.67 -28.88
N ILE A 15 19.77 -5.57 -28.26
CA ILE A 15 18.96 -4.36 -28.30
C ILE A 15 18.99 -3.89 -29.75
N LYS A 16 17.92 -4.18 -30.48
CA LYS A 16 17.56 -3.39 -31.66
C LYS A 16 16.36 -2.53 -31.29
N ARG A 17 16.66 -1.26 -31.05
CA ARG A 17 15.80 -0.09 -31.25
C ARG A 17 14.62 0.08 -30.29
N LEU A 18 14.63 1.26 -29.65
CA LEU A 18 13.59 1.88 -28.82
C LEU A 18 12.25 2.17 -29.53
N GLU A 19 11.81 1.37 -30.51
CA GLU A 19 10.61 1.69 -31.34
C GLU A 19 9.67 0.50 -31.63
N SER A 20 9.81 -0.63 -30.96
CA SER A 20 8.86 -1.74 -31.13
C SER A 20 8.86 -2.60 -29.86
N GLY A 21 7.67 -3.04 -29.44
CA GLY A 21 7.36 -3.68 -28.17
C GLY A 21 8.47 -4.54 -27.56
N PHE A 22 8.65 -4.39 -26.25
CA PHE A 22 9.63 -5.13 -25.46
C PHE A 22 9.33 -6.64 -25.49
N ASP A 23 9.97 -7.42 -26.37
CA ASP A 23 9.99 -8.88 -26.25
C ASP A 23 11.18 -9.29 -25.38
N PHE A 24 10.93 -9.55 -24.09
CA PHE A 24 11.93 -10.14 -23.19
C PHE A 24 11.54 -11.58 -22.83
N PHE A 25 12.44 -12.50 -23.12
CA PHE A 25 12.28 -13.93 -22.81
C PHE A 25 13.13 -14.31 -21.61
N TYR A 26 12.53 -14.93 -20.61
CA TYR A 26 13.28 -15.51 -19.50
C TYR A 26 13.99 -16.79 -19.94
N HIS A 27 15.24 -16.99 -19.53
CA HIS A 27 15.83 -18.32 -19.54
C HIS A 27 14.99 -19.28 -18.69
N LYS A 28 14.82 -20.52 -19.16
CA LYS A 28 14.03 -21.55 -18.44
C LYS A 28 14.47 -21.74 -16.98
N SER A 29 15.78 -21.67 -16.74
CA SER A 29 16.37 -21.76 -15.39
C SER A 29 16.01 -20.54 -14.53
N CYS A 30 16.11 -19.33 -15.08
CA CYS A 30 15.77 -18.09 -14.39
C CYS A 30 14.27 -18.00 -14.08
N PHE A 31 13.40 -18.39 -15.02
CA PHE A 31 11.96 -18.43 -14.81
C PHE A 31 11.61 -19.39 -13.66
N ARG A 32 12.17 -20.60 -13.67
CA ARG A 32 11.96 -21.60 -12.60
C ARG A 32 12.39 -21.09 -11.23
N ILE A 33 13.54 -20.43 -11.13
CA ILE A 33 14.02 -19.83 -9.87
C ILE A 33 13.05 -18.73 -9.42
N LEU A 34 12.65 -17.83 -10.33
CA LEU A 34 11.76 -16.72 -10.02
C LEU A 34 10.37 -17.18 -9.54
N THR A 35 9.82 -18.23 -10.15
CA THR A 35 8.53 -18.80 -9.73
C THR A 35 8.64 -19.70 -8.50
N SER A 36 9.82 -20.27 -8.19
CA SER A 36 10.01 -21.14 -7.02
C SER A 36 9.95 -20.40 -5.68
N VAL A 37 10.27 -19.10 -5.64
CA VAL A 37 10.17 -18.26 -4.44
C VAL A 37 8.71 -18.11 -3.98
N LEU A 38 7.77 -18.06 -4.93
CA LEU A 38 6.33 -17.98 -4.65
C LEU A 38 5.78 -19.23 -3.94
N TYR A 39 6.42 -20.38 -4.15
CA TYR A 39 6.03 -21.62 -3.47
C TYR A 39 6.62 -21.73 -2.05
N LYS A 40 7.72 -21.01 -1.75
CA LYS A 40 8.31 -20.97 -0.41
C LYS A 40 7.63 -19.98 0.53
N GLU A 41 7.00 -18.92 0.01
CA GLU A 41 6.25 -17.96 0.84
C GLU A 41 4.96 -18.55 1.45
N ASN A 42 4.52 -19.72 0.99
CA ASN A 42 3.36 -20.43 1.55
C ASN A 42 3.71 -21.44 2.65
N GLU A 43 4.99 -21.68 2.94
CA GLU A 43 5.39 -22.43 4.14
C GLU A 43 5.55 -21.45 5.30
N THR A 44 4.42 -21.21 5.97
CA THR A 44 4.44 -20.56 7.28
C THR A 44 5.16 -21.50 8.24
N GLN A 45 6.43 -21.23 8.53
CA GLN A 45 7.15 -21.94 9.57
C GLN A 45 6.45 -21.69 10.92
N VAL A 46 6.05 -22.78 11.56
CA VAL A 46 5.64 -22.83 12.95
C VAL A 46 6.93 -22.80 13.76
N GLU A 47 7.41 -21.60 14.08
CA GLU A 47 8.41 -21.42 15.13
C GLU A 47 7.67 -21.34 16.47
N GLU A 48 8.07 -22.16 17.43
CA GLU A 48 7.58 -22.10 18.81
C GLU A 48 7.83 -20.69 19.39
N GLU A 49 6.77 -20.05 19.88
CA GLU A 49 6.83 -18.66 20.35
C GLU A 49 7.56 -18.56 21.70
N PRO A 50 8.55 -17.65 21.84
CA PRO A 50 9.22 -17.44 23.11
C PRO A 50 8.28 -16.77 24.14
N ASP A 51 8.51 -17.06 25.43
CA ASP A 51 7.71 -16.59 26.58
C ASP A 51 7.47 -15.06 26.63
N SER A 52 8.33 -14.27 25.98
CA SER A 52 8.19 -12.81 25.85
C SER A 52 6.95 -12.40 25.04
N PHE A 53 6.53 -13.18 24.03
CA PHE A 53 5.30 -12.87 23.28
C PHE A 53 4.03 -13.11 24.09
N THR A 54 4.09 -14.01 25.07
CA THR A 54 2.99 -14.30 25.98
C THR A 54 2.86 -13.17 27.00
N SER A 55 3.97 -12.78 27.63
CA SER A 55 4.01 -11.67 28.59
C SER A 55 3.56 -10.33 27.99
N ALA A 56 4.03 -9.98 26.78
CA ALA A 56 3.58 -8.76 26.10
C ALA A 56 2.09 -8.80 25.75
N PHE A 57 1.55 -10.00 25.48
CA PHE A 57 0.14 -10.18 25.16
C PHE A 57 -0.73 -10.04 26.41
N ASP A 58 -0.30 -10.55 27.56
CA ASP A 58 -1.03 -10.42 28.83
C ASP A 58 -1.20 -8.95 29.25
N ILE A 59 -0.19 -8.11 28.98
CA ILE A 59 -0.25 -6.67 29.23
C ILE A 59 -1.27 -6.02 28.28
N LEU A 60 -1.21 -6.35 26.99
CA LEU A 60 -2.17 -5.85 26.01
C LEU A 60 -3.60 -6.31 26.31
N ALA A 61 -3.77 -7.56 26.76
CA ALA A 61 -5.06 -8.13 27.12
C ALA A 61 -5.68 -7.35 28.28
N LYS A 62 -4.90 -6.97 29.30
CA LYS A 62 -5.37 -6.10 30.38
C LYS A 62 -5.77 -4.70 29.88
N GLU A 63 -4.98 -4.11 28.97
CA GLU A 63 -5.33 -2.82 28.35
C GLU A 63 -6.63 -2.92 27.53
N VAL A 64 -6.81 -4.00 26.75
CA VAL A 64 -8.04 -4.27 25.98
C VAL A 64 -9.24 -4.45 26.90
N GLN A 65 -9.08 -5.19 28.00
CA GLN A 65 -10.13 -5.38 28.98
C GLN A 65 -10.56 -4.05 29.62
N GLN A 66 -9.60 -3.20 30.00
CA GLN A 66 -9.91 -1.91 30.61
C GLN A 66 -10.52 -0.92 29.61
N ASN A 67 -9.95 -0.81 28.41
CA ASN A 67 -10.32 0.26 27.48
C ASN A 67 -11.49 -0.13 26.56
N ILE A 68 -11.51 -1.36 26.06
CA ILE A 68 -12.52 -1.82 25.08
C ILE A 68 -13.72 -2.45 25.80
N ILE A 69 -13.48 -3.31 26.79
CA ILE A 69 -14.57 -4.02 27.48
C ILE A 69 -15.20 -3.12 28.55
N HIS A 70 -14.41 -2.53 29.45
CA HIS A 70 -14.93 -1.66 30.50
C HIS A 70 -15.13 -0.21 30.05
N GLY A 71 -14.22 0.32 29.22
CA GLY A 71 -14.27 1.70 28.70
C GLY A 71 -15.15 1.89 27.46
N LEU A 72 -15.69 0.80 26.88
CA LEU A 72 -16.54 0.81 25.67
C LEU A 72 -15.92 1.52 24.47
N GLN A 73 -14.59 1.59 24.41
CA GLN A 73 -13.90 2.26 23.32
C GLN A 73 -13.84 1.37 22.07
N VAL A 74 -14.05 2.00 20.91
CA VAL A 74 -13.84 1.36 19.61
C VAL A 74 -12.40 1.58 19.19
N SER A 75 -11.66 0.50 18.96
CA SER A 75 -10.26 0.56 18.50
C SER A 75 -10.09 -0.11 17.14
N ASN A 76 -9.18 0.40 16.31
CA ASN A 76 -8.78 -0.34 15.11
C ASN A 76 -7.80 -1.46 15.50
N LEU A 77 -7.93 -2.60 14.84
CA LEU A 77 -6.99 -3.71 14.98
C LEU A 77 -5.55 -3.31 14.58
N THR A 78 -5.40 -2.36 13.65
CA THR A 78 -4.09 -1.80 13.27
C THR A 78 -3.42 -1.02 14.41
N ASP A 79 -4.23 -0.35 15.23
CA ASP A 79 -3.75 0.45 16.35
C ASP A 79 -3.34 -0.47 17.49
N LEU A 80 -4.15 -1.50 17.77
CA LEU A 80 -3.79 -2.59 18.69
C LEU A 80 -2.52 -3.34 18.25
N CYS A 81 -2.34 -3.58 16.95
CA CYS A 81 -1.09 -4.16 16.43
C CYS A 81 0.11 -3.22 16.60
N SER A 82 -0.10 -1.92 16.54
CA SER A 82 0.96 -0.94 16.79
C SER A 82 1.34 -0.91 18.26
N ARG A 83 0.34 -0.91 19.14
CA ARG A 83 0.53 -0.98 20.58
C ARG A 83 1.22 -2.26 21.02
N PHE A 84 0.84 -3.41 20.45
CA PHE A 84 1.49 -4.68 20.72
C PHE A 84 2.99 -4.66 20.34
N ARG A 85 3.33 -3.98 19.23
CA ARG A 85 4.75 -3.82 18.83
C ARG A 85 5.52 -2.94 19.82
N GLU A 86 4.91 -1.87 20.34
CA GLU A 86 5.52 -1.06 21.39
C GLU A 86 5.82 -1.91 22.64
N LEU A 87 4.88 -2.76 23.05
CA LEU A 87 5.06 -3.67 24.19
C LEU A 87 6.12 -4.75 23.94
N LEU A 88 6.26 -5.23 22.70
CA LEU A 88 7.35 -6.14 22.34
C LEU A 88 8.71 -5.44 22.36
N LEU A 89 8.77 -4.19 21.90
CA LEU A 89 9.99 -3.38 21.94
C LEU A 89 10.46 -3.12 23.38
N THR A 90 9.54 -2.85 24.32
CA THR A 90 9.90 -2.67 25.73
C THR A 90 10.39 -3.96 26.39
N GLN A 91 9.98 -5.12 25.89
CA GLN A 91 10.46 -6.43 26.32
C GLN A 91 11.70 -6.91 25.55
N GLY A 92 12.31 -6.05 24.73
CA GLY A 92 13.56 -6.36 24.00
C GLY A 92 13.38 -7.18 22.73
N VAL A 93 12.14 -7.41 22.28
CA VAL A 93 11.85 -8.16 21.05
C VAL A 93 11.52 -7.20 19.92
N HIS A 94 12.38 -7.17 18.91
CA HIS A 94 12.22 -6.26 17.77
C HIS A 94 11.47 -6.94 16.60
N VAL A 95 10.14 -6.77 16.55
CA VAL A 95 9.31 -7.26 15.45
C VAL A 95 8.98 -6.13 14.48
N LEU A 96 9.55 -6.18 13.27
CA LEU A 96 9.32 -5.18 12.21
C LEU A 96 7.87 -5.17 11.70
N LYS A 97 7.22 -6.34 11.63
CA LYS A 97 5.85 -6.49 11.14
C LYS A 97 5.17 -7.68 11.83
N TYR A 98 4.19 -7.40 12.68
CA TYR A 98 3.34 -8.44 13.28
C TYR A 98 2.08 -8.64 12.44
N ASN A 99 1.64 -9.90 12.27
CA ASN A 99 0.47 -10.22 11.45
C ASN A 99 -0.84 -9.92 12.23
N PRO A 100 -1.69 -8.99 11.76
CA PRO A 100 -2.94 -8.65 12.44
C PRO A 100 -3.91 -9.82 12.60
N THR A 101 -3.85 -10.80 11.70
CA THR A 101 -4.66 -12.02 11.76
C THR A 101 -4.27 -12.90 12.94
N ARG A 102 -2.96 -12.95 13.28
CA ARG A 102 -2.46 -13.67 14.45
C ARG A 102 -2.90 -12.96 15.74
N LEU A 103 -2.83 -11.63 15.78
CA LEU A 103 -3.32 -10.87 16.94
C LEU A 103 -4.83 -11.08 17.13
N LYS A 104 -5.60 -11.05 16.03
CA LYS A 104 -7.03 -11.34 16.05
C LYS A 104 -7.31 -12.74 16.63
N ALA A 105 -6.60 -13.77 16.16
CA ALA A 105 -6.78 -15.13 16.66
C ALA A 105 -6.51 -15.23 18.17
N ARG A 106 -5.45 -14.56 18.67
CA ARG A 106 -5.16 -14.49 20.11
C ARG A 106 -6.25 -13.75 20.90
N LEU A 107 -6.72 -12.61 20.40
CA LEU A 107 -7.81 -11.87 21.04
C LEU A 107 -9.13 -12.65 21.07
N VAL A 108 -9.43 -13.40 20.01
CA VAL A 108 -10.60 -14.29 19.96
C VAL A 108 -10.44 -15.44 20.95
N ASN A 109 -9.25 -16.02 21.09
CA ASN A 109 -9.00 -17.10 22.04
C ASN A 109 -9.16 -16.64 23.50
N GLU A 110 -8.68 -15.43 23.82
CA GLU A 110 -8.68 -14.89 25.18
C GLU A 110 -10.06 -14.32 25.60
N PHE A 111 -10.71 -13.58 24.71
CA PHE A 111 -11.94 -12.84 25.03
C PHE A 111 -13.21 -13.45 24.42
N GLY A 112 -13.09 -14.44 23.54
CA GLY A 112 -14.21 -15.16 22.94
C GLY A 112 -15.29 -14.25 22.37
N ASP A 113 -16.53 -14.51 22.75
CA ASP A 113 -17.73 -13.79 22.30
C ASP A 113 -17.85 -12.38 22.86
N ASN A 114 -16.95 -11.93 23.75
CA ASN A 114 -17.00 -10.58 24.31
C ASN A 114 -16.50 -9.50 23.33
N LEU A 115 -15.80 -9.90 22.26
CA LEU A 115 -15.30 -8.96 21.24
C LEU A 115 -15.95 -9.22 19.89
N THR A 116 -16.52 -8.16 19.31
CA THR A 116 -16.98 -8.17 17.91
C THR A 116 -15.96 -7.49 17.01
N PHE A 117 -15.69 -8.11 15.87
CA PHE A 117 -14.77 -7.62 14.86
C PHE A 117 -15.55 -7.19 13.61
N TRP A 118 -15.64 -5.89 13.37
CA TRP A 118 -16.38 -5.36 12.22
C TRP A 118 -15.44 -4.84 11.14
N ARG A 119 -15.70 -5.20 9.88
CA ARG A 119 -14.90 -4.74 8.73
C ARG A 119 -15.52 -3.47 8.16
N SER A 120 -14.76 -2.38 8.18
CA SER A 120 -15.15 -1.17 7.46
C SER A 120 -14.96 -1.38 5.97
N GLY A 121 -15.99 -1.19 5.15
CA GLY A 121 -15.92 -1.44 3.71
C GLY A 121 -14.94 -0.54 2.93
N ARG A 122 -14.39 0.52 3.55
CA ARG A 122 -13.57 1.54 2.89
C ARG A 122 -12.07 1.44 3.18
N GLN A 123 -11.68 0.72 4.22
CA GLN A 123 -10.30 0.53 4.65
C GLN A 123 -10.24 -0.92 5.12
N ASN A 124 -9.21 -1.69 4.76
CA ASN A 124 -9.05 -3.08 5.24
C ASN A 124 -8.83 -3.20 6.78
N SER A 125 -9.18 -2.15 7.53
CA SER A 125 -9.13 -2.01 8.97
C SER A 125 -10.33 -2.69 9.63
N LEU A 126 -10.03 -3.50 10.64
CA LEU A 126 -11.01 -4.20 11.45
C LEU A 126 -11.24 -3.40 12.72
N LEU A 127 -12.47 -2.97 12.97
CA LEU A 127 -12.88 -2.36 14.24
C LEU A 127 -13.09 -3.45 15.28
N VAL A 128 -12.63 -3.22 16.50
CA VAL A 128 -12.77 -4.10 17.66
C VAL A 128 -13.57 -3.36 18.72
N PHE A 129 -14.68 -3.94 19.17
CA PHE A 129 -15.53 -3.39 20.22
C PHE A 129 -16.22 -4.49 21.03
N CYS A 130 -16.74 -4.12 22.20
CA CYS A 130 -17.41 -5.03 23.11
C CYS A 130 -18.76 -5.53 22.54
N SER A 131 -18.96 -6.85 22.53
CA SER A 131 -20.14 -7.52 21.97
C SER A 131 -21.37 -7.45 22.90
N SER A 132 -21.14 -7.38 24.22
CA SER A 132 -22.21 -7.44 25.23
C SER A 132 -23.01 -6.14 25.36
N VAL A 133 -22.60 -5.08 24.66
CA VAL A 133 -23.20 -3.74 24.77
C VAL A 133 -23.95 -3.36 23.49
N PRO A 134 -25.16 -2.76 23.59
CA PRO A 134 -25.89 -2.31 22.42
C PRO A 134 -25.07 -1.32 21.59
N THR A 135 -25.09 -1.51 20.26
CA THR A 135 -24.33 -0.66 19.31
C THR A 135 -24.60 0.84 19.50
N GLY A 136 -25.81 1.22 19.92
CA GLY A 136 -26.17 2.61 20.20
C GLY A 136 -25.35 3.25 21.33
N GLN A 137 -25.05 2.50 22.39
CA GLN A 137 -24.27 2.99 23.53
C GLN A 137 -22.78 3.14 23.18
N ILE A 138 -22.25 2.23 22.35
CA ILE A 138 -20.89 2.30 21.80
C ILE A 138 -20.73 3.55 20.92
N VAL A 139 -21.71 3.83 20.07
CA VAL A 139 -21.73 5.04 19.22
C VAL A 139 -21.81 6.30 20.08
N GLN A 140 -22.65 6.31 21.12
CA GLN A 140 -22.77 7.44 22.04
C GLN A 140 -21.44 7.76 22.73
N THR A 141 -20.78 6.76 23.33
CA THR A 141 -19.49 6.96 24.01
C THR A 141 -18.39 7.39 23.03
N ALA A 142 -18.41 6.90 21.78
CA ALA A 142 -17.48 7.34 20.74
C ALA A 142 -17.70 8.82 20.34
N ILE A 143 -18.96 9.27 20.27
CA ILE A 143 -19.31 10.67 20.00
C ILE A 143 -18.88 11.55 21.19
N GLU A 144 -19.21 11.17 22.42
CA GLU A 144 -18.84 11.90 23.64
C GLU A 144 -17.31 12.05 23.74
N SER A 145 -16.56 10.97 23.51
CA SER A 145 -15.09 11.00 23.47
C SER A 145 -14.54 11.91 22.36
N SER A 146 -15.21 11.93 21.20
CA SER A 146 -14.82 12.81 20.07
C SER A 146 -15.12 14.29 20.34
N THR A 147 -16.24 14.58 21.01
CA THR A 147 -16.63 15.96 21.36
C THR A 147 -15.66 16.58 22.36
N LEU A 148 -15.17 15.83 23.34
CA LEU A 148 -14.14 16.29 24.28
C LEU A 148 -12.81 16.63 23.59
N VAL A 149 -12.44 15.88 22.56
CA VAL A 149 -11.24 16.17 21.74
C VAL A 149 -11.46 17.38 20.83
N GLN A 150 -12.68 17.56 20.30
CA GLN A 150 -13.02 18.74 19.50
C GLN A 150 -13.08 20.02 20.34
N SER A 151 -13.62 20.00 21.56
CA SER A 151 -13.71 21.18 22.43
C SER A 151 -12.35 21.81 22.78
N ASN A 152 -11.26 21.05 22.72
CA ASN A 152 -9.90 21.57 22.88
C ASN A 152 -9.29 22.13 21.59
N ASN A 153 -9.91 21.87 20.44
CA ASN A 153 -9.45 22.30 19.12
C ASN A 153 -10.27 23.46 18.51
N THR A 154 -11.46 23.77 19.04
CA THR A 154 -12.37 24.77 18.44
C THR A 154 -12.17 26.22 18.89
N LEU A 155 -11.14 26.54 19.69
CA LEU A 155 -10.84 27.94 20.06
C LEU A 155 -10.03 28.72 18.99
N ASN A 156 -9.72 28.11 17.84
CA ASN A 156 -8.97 28.76 16.75
C ASN A 156 -9.76 28.91 15.43
N ALA A 157 -11.09 28.98 15.49
CA ALA A 157 -11.89 29.34 14.32
C ALA A 157 -12.04 30.87 14.22
N ALA A 158 -10.94 31.56 13.91
CA ALA A 158 -10.98 32.93 13.41
C ALA A 158 -11.16 32.89 11.89
N VAL A 159 -12.30 33.39 11.45
CA VAL A 159 -12.67 33.61 10.05
C VAL A 159 -11.72 34.65 9.43
N GLY A 160 -11.07 34.28 8.32
CA GLY A 160 -10.40 35.21 7.41
C GLY A 160 -8.97 34.80 7.02
N LYS A 161 -8.82 34.33 5.78
CA LYS A 161 -7.64 33.68 5.17
C LYS A 161 -7.37 32.27 5.70
N GLU A 162 -7.93 31.27 5.03
CA GLU A 162 -7.30 29.95 5.01
C GLU A 162 -5.86 30.15 4.57
N ASP A 163 -4.94 29.76 5.44
CA ASP A 163 -3.51 29.79 5.17
C ASP A 163 -3.23 28.88 3.97
N ILE A 164 -2.58 29.43 2.92
CA ILE A 164 -2.26 28.70 1.69
C ILE A 164 -1.51 27.41 2.02
N GLU A 165 -0.67 27.44 3.05
CA GLU A 165 0.07 26.27 3.53
C GLU A 165 -0.86 25.16 4.01
N THR A 166 -1.93 25.53 4.71
CA THR A 166 -2.95 24.59 5.20
C THR A 166 -3.75 23.98 4.04
N THR A 167 -4.14 24.77 3.06
CA THR A 167 -4.84 24.28 1.85
C THR A 167 -3.97 23.32 1.05
N VAL A 168 -2.68 23.63 0.85
CA VAL A 168 -1.73 22.75 0.16
C VAL A 168 -1.56 21.42 0.93
N CYS A 169 -1.48 21.47 2.25
CA CYS A 169 -1.41 20.26 3.07
C CYS A 169 -2.65 19.37 2.93
N TYR A 170 -3.85 19.96 2.90
CA TYR A 170 -5.08 19.20 2.69
C TYR A 170 -5.18 18.61 1.28
N ALA A 171 -4.80 19.37 0.25
CA ALA A 171 -4.75 18.88 -1.12
C ALA A 171 -3.78 17.69 -1.28
N ALA A 172 -2.59 17.78 -0.69
CA ALA A 172 -1.61 16.69 -0.70
C ALA A 172 -2.14 15.42 -0.01
N LYS A 173 -2.82 15.57 1.14
CA LYS A 173 -3.47 14.44 1.84
C LYS A 173 -4.59 13.82 1.00
N ALA A 174 -5.41 14.63 0.33
CA ALA A 174 -6.48 14.17 -0.55
C ALA A 174 -5.92 13.33 -1.71
N ILE A 175 -4.89 13.83 -2.41
CA ILE A 175 -4.23 13.11 -3.50
C ILE A 175 -3.63 11.79 -3.00
N ARG A 176 -2.94 11.80 -1.86
CA ARG A 176 -2.38 10.58 -1.26
C ARG A 176 -3.45 9.54 -0.96
N ASN A 177 -4.61 9.96 -0.44
CA ASN A 177 -5.72 9.07 -0.12
C ASN A 177 -6.30 8.44 -1.40
N VAL A 178 -6.53 9.23 -2.44
CA VAL A 178 -7.00 8.76 -3.75
C VAL A 178 -6.01 7.75 -4.34
N ILE A 179 -4.71 8.04 -4.31
CA ILE A 179 -3.68 7.09 -4.77
C ILE A 179 -3.79 5.77 -4.03
N SER A 180 -3.97 5.81 -2.71
CA SER A 180 -4.00 4.61 -1.87
C SER A 180 -5.24 3.75 -2.07
N LEU A 181 -6.35 4.33 -2.50
CA LEU A 181 -7.64 3.64 -2.68
C LEU A 181 -7.86 3.16 -4.11
N ASP A 182 -7.52 4.00 -5.09
CA ASP A 182 -7.99 3.82 -6.46
C ASP A 182 -6.88 3.35 -7.41
N SER A 183 -5.61 3.48 -7.03
CA SER A 183 -4.50 3.03 -7.88
C SER A 183 -4.36 1.52 -7.84
N LYS A 184 -4.50 0.88 -9.00
CA LYS A 184 -4.30 -0.56 -9.17
C LYS A 184 -3.34 -0.82 -10.30
N SER A 185 -2.45 -1.78 -10.09
CA SER A 185 -1.58 -2.31 -11.11
C SER A 185 -2.00 -3.74 -11.41
N ASN A 186 -2.12 -4.08 -12.69
CA ASN A 186 -2.48 -5.42 -13.16
C ASN A 186 -1.29 -6.11 -13.85
N ILE A 187 -0.08 -5.85 -13.37
CA ILE A 187 1.12 -6.49 -13.89
C ILE A 187 1.19 -7.92 -13.35
N PRO A 188 1.03 -8.97 -14.19
CA PRO A 188 1.23 -10.35 -13.77
C PRO A 188 2.67 -10.57 -13.30
N TRP A 189 2.83 -11.51 -12.37
CA TRP A 189 4.15 -11.96 -11.93
C TRP A 189 4.40 -13.41 -12.39
N PRO A 190 5.50 -13.70 -13.12
CA PRO A 190 6.49 -12.75 -13.65
C PRO A 190 5.94 -11.78 -14.70
N PRO A 191 6.49 -10.55 -14.77
CA PRO A 191 6.13 -9.61 -15.82
C PRO A 191 6.52 -10.18 -17.19
N THR A 192 5.76 -9.88 -18.22
CA THR A 192 6.02 -10.18 -19.63
C THR A 192 6.12 -8.89 -20.45
N GLY A 193 6.59 -8.96 -21.70
CA GLY A 193 6.65 -7.81 -22.62
C GLY A 193 5.39 -6.95 -22.62
N GLU A 194 4.27 -7.63 -22.81
CA GLU A 194 2.91 -7.06 -22.85
C GLU A 194 2.47 -6.48 -21.49
N SER A 195 3.02 -6.99 -20.37
CA SER A 195 2.69 -6.48 -19.04
C SER A 195 3.27 -5.09 -18.75
N ILE A 196 4.21 -4.62 -19.56
CA ILE A 196 4.84 -3.29 -19.43
C ILE A 196 4.14 -2.25 -20.33
N SER A 197 2.84 -2.41 -20.59
CA SER A 197 2.01 -1.36 -21.19
C SER A 197 1.52 -0.36 -20.12
N GLU A 198 1.27 0.88 -20.55
CA GLU A 198 0.59 1.91 -19.74
C GLU A 198 -0.85 1.48 -19.36
N ASP A 199 -1.47 0.58 -20.13
CA ASP A 199 -2.81 0.03 -19.85
C ASP A 199 -2.86 -0.83 -18.58
N ASN A 200 -1.71 -1.34 -18.12
CA ASN A 200 -1.64 -2.20 -16.94
C ASN A 200 -1.56 -1.41 -15.63
N ILE A 201 -1.75 -0.08 -15.68
CA ILE A 201 -1.89 0.75 -14.49
C ILE A 201 -3.09 1.67 -14.58
N VAL A 202 -3.90 1.65 -13.52
CA VAL A 202 -5.00 2.60 -13.34
C VAL A 202 -4.48 3.80 -12.55
N ILE A 203 -4.41 4.95 -13.21
CA ILE A 203 -4.08 6.23 -12.59
C ILE A 203 -5.38 6.96 -12.24
N PRO A 204 -5.59 7.36 -10.97
CA PRO A 204 -6.79 8.09 -10.59
C PRO A 204 -6.92 9.44 -11.29
N ASP A 205 -8.12 9.79 -11.74
CA ASP A 205 -8.40 11.03 -12.48
C ASP A 205 -7.99 12.29 -11.70
N LEU A 206 -8.22 12.32 -10.38
CA LEU A 206 -7.79 13.45 -9.55
C LEU A 206 -6.27 13.64 -9.54
N LEU A 207 -5.49 12.55 -9.53
CA LEU A 207 -4.03 12.62 -9.62
C LEU A 207 -3.61 13.11 -11.01
N TYR A 208 -4.22 12.55 -12.06
CA TYR A 208 -3.94 12.95 -13.44
C TYR A 208 -4.22 14.45 -13.64
N ASN A 209 -5.39 14.91 -13.20
CA ASN A 209 -5.80 16.31 -13.30
C ASN A 209 -4.90 17.23 -12.48
N PHE A 210 -4.53 16.84 -11.26
CA PHE A 210 -3.58 17.59 -10.45
C PHE A 210 -2.23 17.78 -11.18
N LEU A 211 -1.64 16.70 -11.71
CA LEU A 211 -0.38 16.78 -12.45
C LEU A 211 -0.52 17.59 -13.74
N ALA A 212 -1.66 17.47 -14.44
CA ALA A 212 -1.96 18.28 -15.60
C ALA A 212 -1.97 19.77 -15.27
N LEU A 213 -2.66 20.16 -14.19
CA LEU A 213 -2.73 21.55 -13.73
C LEU A 213 -1.37 22.08 -13.28
N VAL A 214 -0.53 21.24 -12.64
CA VAL A 214 0.82 21.64 -12.21
C VAL A 214 1.77 21.82 -13.40
N LEU A 215 1.60 21.06 -14.47
CA LEU A 215 2.53 21.04 -15.61
C LEU A 215 2.08 21.91 -16.80
N THR A 216 0.85 22.40 -16.79
CA THR A 216 0.30 23.23 -17.86
C THR A 216 0.49 24.70 -17.52
N ASP A 217 1.12 25.45 -18.44
CA ASP A 217 1.40 26.89 -18.30
C ASP A 217 0.18 27.77 -18.67
N ASP A 218 -0.89 27.13 -19.14
CA ASP A 218 -2.03 27.79 -19.76
C ASP A 218 -3.14 28.13 -18.74
N SER A 219 -3.24 29.42 -18.43
CA SER A 219 -4.27 30.03 -17.58
C SER A 219 -5.67 30.04 -18.21
N THR A 220 -5.87 29.41 -19.37
CA THR A 220 -7.00 29.72 -20.26
C THR A 220 -8.17 28.73 -20.24
N HIS A 221 -8.04 27.47 -19.83
CA HIS A 221 -9.17 26.52 -19.98
C HIS A 221 -9.29 25.39 -18.94
N ALA A 222 -8.91 25.61 -17.68
CA ALA A 222 -9.22 24.64 -16.63
C ALA A 222 -10.67 24.78 -16.15
N SER A 223 -11.64 24.32 -16.95
CA SER A 223 -12.93 23.95 -16.38
C SER A 223 -12.64 22.83 -15.38
N ILE A 224 -12.72 23.13 -14.08
CA ILE A 224 -12.47 22.18 -12.98
C ILE A 224 -13.57 21.12 -13.04
N SER A 225 -13.38 20.14 -13.91
CA SER A 225 -14.25 18.98 -14.02
C SER A 225 -13.70 17.86 -13.15
N PRO A 226 -14.57 17.10 -12.46
CA PRO A 226 -14.14 15.88 -11.78
C PRO A 226 -13.70 14.77 -12.77
N SER A 227 -14.02 14.90 -14.06
CA SER A 227 -13.58 13.97 -15.11
C SER A 227 -12.12 14.21 -15.52
N LYS A 228 -11.47 13.16 -16.01
CA LYS A 228 -10.11 13.24 -16.59
C LYS A 228 -10.03 14.36 -17.62
N LEU A 229 -9.04 15.25 -17.46
CA LEU A 229 -8.78 16.34 -18.40
C LEU A 229 -8.30 15.78 -19.73
N ASP A 230 -8.89 16.27 -20.82
CA ASP A 230 -8.44 15.96 -22.17
C ASP A 230 -7.21 16.80 -22.49
N ILE A 231 -6.06 16.14 -22.68
CA ILE A 231 -4.78 16.81 -22.94
C ILE A 231 -4.37 16.46 -24.36
N SER A 232 -4.46 17.43 -25.27
CA SER A 232 -4.12 17.24 -26.68
C SER A 232 -2.63 17.03 -26.95
N SER A 233 -1.77 17.37 -25.99
CA SER A 233 -0.32 17.20 -26.11
C SER A 233 0.14 15.82 -25.62
N GLU A 234 0.47 14.94 -26.57
CA GLU A 234 1.06 13.61 -26.30
C GLU A 234 2.31 13.66 -25.43
N VAL A 235 3.13 14.70 -25.59
CA VAL A 235 4.35 14.88 -24.79
C VAL A 235 4.01 15.16 -23.33
N LEU A 236 3.02 16.01 -23.09
CA LEU A 236 2.54 16.34 -21.75
C LEU A 236 1.84 15.13 -21.12
N HIS A 237 1.01 14.43 -21.88
CA HIS A 237 0.37 13.18 -21.46
C HIS A 237 1.39 12.16 -20.95
N ARG A 238 2.42 11.83 -21.76
CA ARG A 238 3.48 10.91 -21.34
C ARG A 238 4.23 11.37 -20.09
N ARG A 239 4.45 12.68 -19.93
CA ARG A 239 5.11 13.23 -18.73
C ARG A 239 4.24 13.06 -17.49
N ILE A 240 2.93 13.30 -17.59
CA ILE A 240 1.95 13.09 -16.53
C ILE A 240 1.90 11.61 -16.15
N MET A 241 1.78 10.71 -17.13
CA MET A 241 1.76 9.26 -16.91
C MET A 241 3.04 8.79 -16.20
N SER A 242 4.20 9.30 -16.62
CA SER A 242 5.49 8.98 -16.01
C SER A 242 5.58 9.42 -14.54
N LEU A 243 5.14 10.64 -14.21
CA LEU A 243 5.16 11.17 -12.83
C LEU A 243 4.08 10.50 -11.95
N ALA A 244 2.91 10.22 -12.50
CA ALA A 244 1.85 9.51 -11.79
C ALA A 244 2.33 8.12 -11.37
N GLN A 245 3.03 7.40 -12.25
CA GLN A 245 3.63 6.10 -11.93
C GLN A 245 4.69 6.18 -10.82
N ASP A 246 5.48 7.27 -10.76
CA ASP A 246 6.44 7.52 -9.67
C ASP A 246 5.75 7.80 -8.34
N LEU A 247 4.69 8.62 -8.35
CA LEU A 247 3.92 8.95 -7.16
C LEU A 247 3.18 7.72 -6.62
N ILE A 248 2.54 6.92 -7.49
CA ILE A 248 1.86 5.68 -7.09
C ILE A 248 2.87 4.70 -6.46
N TYR A 249 4.01 4.49 -7.11
CA TYR A 249 5.06 3.62 -6.58
C TYR A 249 5.58 4.13 -5.22
N SER A 250 5.82 5.43 -5.09
CA SER A 250 6.35 6.05 -3.87
C SER A 250 5.35 6.02 -2.71
N VAL A 251 4.10 6.41 -2.95
CA VAL A 251 3.02 6.40 -1.94
C VAL A 251 2.71 4.98 -1.48
N SER A 252 2.72 4.02 -2.41
CA SER A 252 2.57 2.60 -2.09
C SER A 252 3.84 1.97 -1.51
N LYS A 253 4.93 2.71 -1.34
CA LYS A 253 6.22 2.20 -0.82
C LYS A 253 6.75 0.99 -1.60
N GLY A 254 6.47 0.94 -2.90
CA GLY A 254 6.86 -0.13 -3.80
C GLY A 254 5.96 -1.38 -3.77
N TYR A 255 4.85 -1.37 -3.02
CA TYR A 255 3.86 -2.45 -3.04
C TYR A 255 3.08 -2.47 -4.36
N THR A 256 2.73 -1.30 -4.92
CA THR A 256 2.11 -1.21 -6.24
C THR A 256 3.21 -1.10 -7.30
N LYS A 257 3.51 -2.20 -7.98
CA LYS A 257 4.48 -2.21 -9.07
C LYS A 257 3.91 -1.46 -10.27
N THR A 258 4.59 -0.44 -10.77
CA THR A 258 4.13 0.31 -11.94
C THR A 258 4.94 -0.09 -13.17
N PRO A 259 4.36 -0.03 -14.40
CA PRO A 259 5.04 -0.44 -15.62
C PRO A 259 6.42 0.19 -15.76
N LYS A 260 6.55 1.49 -15.46
CA LYS A 260 7.82 2.21 -15.45
C LYS A 260 8.88 1.62 -14.53
N HIS A 261 8.52 1.28 -13.29
CA HIS A 261 9.49 0.75 -12.32
C HIS A 261 9.89 -0.70 -12.64
N VAL A 262 8.94 -1.49 -13.15
CA VAL A 262 9.20 -2.86 -13.61
C VAL A 262 10.08 -2.85 -14.86
N ALA A 263 9.77 -1.99 -15.84
CA ALA A 263 10.59 -1.78 -17.04
C ALA A 263 12.02 -1.41 -16.67
N LEU A 264 12.16 -0.44 -15.77
CA LEU A 264 13.47 0.03 -15.31
C LEU A 264 14.25 -1.09 -14.61
N ALA A 265 13.60 -1.88 -13.75
CA ALA A 265 14.23 -3.01 -13.08
C ALA A 265 14.77 -4.04 -14.09
N ILE A 266 13.94 -4.42 -15.06
CA ILE A 266 14.28 -5.38 -16.10
C ILE A 266 15.43 -4.83 -16.94
N TYR A 267 15.33 -3.57 -17.37
CA TYR A 267 16.37 -2.90 -18.12
C TYR A 267 17.70 -2.90 -17.37
N LEU A 268 17.72 -2.47 -16.10
CA LEU A 268 18.94 -2.47 -15.27
C LEU A 268 19.53 -3.87 -15.11
N LYS A 269 18.69 -4.88 -14.89
CA LYS A 269 19.14 -6.28 -14.80
C LYS A 269 19.78 -6.74 -16.09
N THR A 270 19.17 -6.43 -17.24
CA THR A 270 19.69 -6.83 -18.56
C THR A 270 21.00 -6.13 -18.89
N GLN A 271 21.13 -4.85 -18.54
CA GLN A 271 22.35 -4.08 -18.81
C GLN A 271 23.51 -4.46 -17.90
N THR A 272 23.24 -4.70 -16.62
CA THR A 272 24.30 -4.89 -15.62
C THR A 272 24.59 -6.35 -15.30
N GLY A 273 23.67 -7.26 -15.64
CA GLY A 273 23.71 -8.66 -15.21
C GLY A 273 23.56 -8.87 -13.70
N SER A 274 23.42 -7.80 -12.90
CA SER A 274 23.42 -7.87 -11.44
C SER A 274 22.00 -7.83 -10.86
N SER A 275 21.62 -8.89 -10.15
CA SER A 275 20.38 -8.92 -9.37
C SER A 275 20.45 -8.07 -8.11
N GLU A 276 21.66 -7.75 -7.61
CA GLU A 276 21.80 -6.93 -6.41
C GLU A 276 21.32 -5.50 -6.61
N ILE A 277 21.55 -4.93 -7.80
CA ILE A 277 21.17 -3.54 -8.11
C ILE A 277 19.64 -3.41 -8.11
N VAL A 278 18.95 -4.40 -8.65
CA VAL A 278 17.49 -4.47 -8.65
C VAL A 278 16.92 -4.63 -7.24
N ASN A 279 17.54 -5.50 -6.43
CA ASN A 279 17.10 -5.74 -5.06
C ASN A 279 17.33 -4.51 -4.15
N LYS A 280 18.48 -3.84 -4.28
CA LYS A 280 18.82 -2.64 -3.49
C LYS A 280 17.90 -1.45 -3.82
N THR A 281 17.39 -1.36 -5.03
CA THR A 281 16.47 -0.30 -5.46
C THR A 281 14.99 -0.61 -5.17
N ARG A 282 14.68 -1.79 -4.59
CA ARG A 282 13.32 -2.29 -4.30
C ARG A 282 12.37 -2.30 -5.52
N LEU A 283 12.91 -2.19 -6.74
CA LEU A 283 12.11 -2.09 -7.97
C LEU A 283 11.36 -3.39 -8.29
N VAL A 284 11.72 -4.48 -7.61
CA VAL A 284 11.08 -5.81 -7.64
C VAL A 284 10.75 -6.22 -6.22
#